data_AF-A0A1G0J2N4-F1
#
_entry.id   AF-A0A1G0J2N4-F1
#
_cell.length_a   1.000
_cell.length_b   1.000
_cell.length_c   1.000
_cell.angle_alpha   90.00
_cell.angle_beta   90.00
_cell.angle_gamma   90.00
#
_symmetry.space_group_name_H-M   'P 1'
#
loop_
_entity.id
_entity.type
_entity.pdbx_description
1 polymer ?
#
loop_
_entity_poly.entity_id
_entity_poly.type
_entity_poly.pdbx_seq_one_letter_code
_entity_poly.pdbx_strand_id
1 'polypeptide(L)'
;MDSFSFKRPHLAIAYCDSLAGKGIAHAASGLFLAGPRRVGKSTFLKENLIPEINQRDWISIYVDLWANKNADPGHLVIEAIKRAIATHTPLTTKLTQATKQIKIMGSIVLDFANPGLPDNMSLADALRLLNEITHKPLVLLVDEAQHALTTPDGQNTMFAIKSARDQLNRSDQTSSLMLVLTGSNRDKLTQLVIKKDQPFFGSEITPFPLLGKDYTDAFTEWVNRNLATHNQFTKDSMWTAFKLVGHRPEVLRQIVGRTAISGAAHCFTELLEKDANIWQSRLWEDFENDFNALSLLHQVILTELVNKGRTWSPFSDESLQYYKKVTEQSEITTSTVQAAIQQLRERGFIWQSSRGSYALEDDSFQEWFKLHAMQCPINPLGQ
;
A
#
# COMPACT_ATOMS: atom_id res chain seq x y z
N MET A 1 -8.73 -13.98 -26.04
CA MET A 1 -9.69 -13.29 -25.16
C MET A 1 -9.10 -11.94 -24.83
N ASP A 2 -9.84 -10.85 -25.07
CA ASP A 2 -9.39 -9.52 -24.65
C ASP A 2 -9.32 -9.45 -23.13
N SER A 3 -8.23 -8.88 -22.60
CA SER A 3 -8.06 -8.72 -21.16
C SER A 3 -9.12 -7.78 -20.57
N PHE A 4 -9.84 -8.22 -19.53
CA PHE A 4 -10.79 -7.36 -18.82
C PHE A 4 -10.07 -6.28 -18.00
N SER A 5 -10.23 -5.02 -18.39
CA SER A 5 -9.79 -3.82 -17.66
C SER A 5 -11.01 -3.00 -17.24
N PHE A 6 -11.04 -2.58 -15.97
CA PHE A 6 -12.09 -1.71 -15.42
C PHE A 6 -11.49 -0.34 -15.13
N LYS A 7 -12.07 0.71 -15.72
CA LYS A 7 -11.59 2.09 -15.60
C LYS A 7 -12.41 2.88 -14.58
N ARG A 8 -11.74 3.80 -13.87
CA ARG A 8 -12.30 4.71 -12.87
C ARG A 8 -11.94 6.18 -13.20
N PRO A 9 -12.35 6.69 -14.37
CA PRO A 9 -11.92 8.01 -14.86
C PRO A 9 -12.33 9.13 -13.89
N HIS A 10 -13.56 9.09 -13.35
CA HIS A 10 -14.02 10.09 -12.38
C HIS A 10 -13.15 10.17 -11.12
N LEU A 11 -12.64 9.03 -10.64
CA LEU A 11 -11.75 9.02 -9.47
C LEU A 11 -10.37 9.58 -9.81
N ALA A 12 -9.84 9.25 -10.99
CA ALA A 12 -8.56 9.80 -11.46
C ALA A 12 -8.62 11.32 -11.63
N ILE A 13 -9.69 11.82 -12.28
CA ILE A 13 -9.95 13.26 -12.44
C ILE A 13 -10.01 13.95 -11.07
N ALA A 14 -10.81 13.41 -10.14
CA ALA A 14 -10.96 14.00 -8.81
C ALA A 14 -9.63 14.07 -8.03
N TYR A 15 -8.78 13.04 -8.13
CA TYR A 15 -7.46 13.07 -7.50
C TYR A 15 -6.50 14.04 -8.17
N CYS A 16 -6.47 14.11 -9.50
CA CYS A 16 -5.65 15.10 -10.20
C CYS A 16 -6.12 16.54 -9.91
N ASP A 17 -7.43 16.77 -9.80
CA ASP A 17 -8.00 18.05 -9.38
C ASP A 17 -7.56 18.42 -7.96
N SER A 18 -7.62 17.47 -7.02
CA SER A 18 -7.14 17.66 -5.65
C SER A 18 -5.64 17.95 -5.57
N LEU A 19 -4.82 17.25 -6.36
CA LEU A 19 -3.36 17.49 -6.46
C LEU A 19 -3.05 18.90 -7.01
N ALA A 20 -3.85 19.38 -7.96
CA ALA A 20 -3.74 20.74 -8.49
C ALA A 20 -4.33 21.82 -7.55
N GLY A 21 -4.82 21.44 -6.37
CA GLY A 21 -5.47 22.35 -5.43
C GLY A 21 -6.86 22.83 -5.88
N LYS A 22 -7.44 22.20 -6.91
CA LYS A 22 -8.76 22.53 -7.47
C LYS A 22 -9.80 21.59 -6.87
N GLY A 23 -10.38 21.91 -5.73
CA GLY A 23 -11.41 21.07 -5.11
C GLY A 23 -11.65 21.40 -3.63
N ILE A 24 -12.69 20.79 -3.03
CA ILE A 24 -13.00 20.95 -1.59
C ILE A 24 -11.89 20.31 -0.73
N ALA A 25 -11.35 19.18 -1.19
CA ALA A 25 -10.20 18.53 -0.57
C ALA A 25 -8.91 19.00 -1.26
N HIS A 26 -8.06 19.69 -0.51
CA HIS A 26 -6.78 20.19 -1.00
C HIS A 26 -5.64 19.24 -0.62
N ALA A 27 -5.18 18.43 -1.58
CA ALA A 27 -3.99 17.58 -1.41
C ALA A 27 -2.70 18.35 -1.69
N ALA A 28 -2.64 19.63 -1.32
CA ALA A 28 -1.48 20.48 -1.55
C ALA A 28 -0.21 19.88 -0.92
N SER A 29 -0.37 19.21 0.23
CA SER A 29 0.68 18.47 0.97
C SER A 29 1.09 17.12 0.36
N GLY A 30 0.35 16.65 -0.65
CA GLY A 30 0.44 15.31 -1.21
C GLY A 30 -0.84 14.50 -0.94
N LEU A 31 -1.12 13.55 -1.82
CA LEU A 31 -2.25 12.63 -1.72
C LEU A 31 -1.77 11.30 -1.11
N PHE A 32 -2.22 10.99 0.10
CA PHE A 32 -1.85 9.75 0.81
C PHE A 32 -3.03 8.78 0.80
N LEU A 33 -2.89 7.66 0.11
CA LEU A 33 -3.95 6.68 -0.12
C LEU A 33 -3.66 5.38 0.62
N ALA A 34 -4.47 5.04 1.63
CA ALA A 34 -4.35 3.79 2.36
C ALA A 34 -5.49 2.83 2.02
N GLY A 35 -5.17 1.57 1.75
CA GLY A 35 -6.19 0.53 1.62
C GLY A 35 -5.57 -0.86 1.56
N PRO A 36 -6.32 -1.94 1.88
CA PRO A 36 -5.76 -3.28 2.03
C PRO A 36 -5.01 -3.78 0.78
N ARG A 37 -4.24 -4.86 0.94
CA ARG A 37 -3.60 -5.54 -0.20
C ARG A 37 -4.66 -6.06 -1.18
N ARG A 38 -4.31 -6.10 -2.47
CA ARG A 38 -5.12 -6.68 -3.55
C ARG A 38 -6.50 -6.03 -3.77
N VAL A 39 -6.71 -4.79 -3.34
CA VAL A 39 -7.94 -4.01 -3.65
C VAL A 39 -7.84 -3.20 -4.95
N GLY A 40 -6.76 -3.37 -5.71
CA GLY A 40 -6.57 -2.71 -7.01
C GLY A 40 -5.91 -1.31 -6.98
N LYS A 41 -5.19 -0.96 -5.90
CA LYS A 41 -4.48 0.33 -5.78
C LYS A 41 -3.47 0.55 -6.91
N SER A 42 -2.50 -0.35 -7.06
CA SER A 42 -1.45 -0.25 -8.08
C SER A 42 -2.02 -0.29 -9.50
N THR A 43 -3.05 -1.09 -9.74
CA THR A 43 -3.80 -1.09 -11.01
C THR A 43 -4.44 0.27 -11.26
N PHE A 44 -5.09 0.87 -10.26
CA PHE A 44 -5.66 2.20 -10.40
C PHE A 44 -4.57 3.25 -10.72
N LEU A 45 -3.44 3.24 -10.01
CA LEU A 45 -2.33 4.16 -10.29
C LEU A 45 -1.86 4.04 -11.75
N LYS A 46 -1.58 2.82 -12.21
CA LYS A 46 -1.01 2.56 -13.55
C LYS A 46 -2.01 2.75 -14.68
N GLU A 47 -3.24 2.30 -14.49
CA GLU A 47 -4.22 2.19 -15.57
C GLU A 47 -5.24 3.33 -15.62
N ASN A 48 -5.27 4.20 -14.60
CA ASN A 48 -6.24 5.29 -14.50
C ASN A 48 -5.56 6.61 -14.14
N LEU A 49 -4.81 6.65 -13.03
CA LEU A 49 -4.22 7.90 -12.56
C LEU A 49 -3.09 8.40 -13.47
N ILE A 50 -2.13 7.54 -13.84
CA ILE A 50 -1.05 7.91 -14.77
C ILE A 50 -1.60 8.37 -16.13
N PRO A 51 -2.57 7.67 -16.77
CA PRO A 51 -3.21 8.17 -17.97
C PRO A 51 -3.84 9.56 -17.82
N GLU A 52 -4.55 9.84 -16.73
CA GLU A 52 -5.12 11.16 -16.45
C GLU A 52 -4.03 12.23 -16.25
N ILE A 53 -2.95 11.91 -15.52
CA ILE A 53 -1.78 12.79 -15.34
C ILE A 53 -1.20 13.17 -16.71
N ASN A 54 -1.00 12.18 -17.59
CA ASN A 54 -0.45 12.40 -18.92
C ASN A 54 -1.42 13.20 -19.81
N GLN A 55 -2.72 12.98 -19.68
CA GLN A 55 -3.75 13.75 -20.41
C GLN A 55 -3.74 15.24 -20.02
N ARG A 56 -3.31 15.57 -18.81
CA ARG A 56 -3.12 16.95 -18.32
C ARG A 56 -1.78 17.56 -18.68
N ASP A 57 -0.99 16.86 -19.48
CA ASP A 57 0.37 17.25 -19.87
C ASP A 57 1.34 17.37 -18.68
N TRP A 58 1.15 16.53 -17.65
CA TRP A 58 2.05 16.42 -16.50
C TRP A 58 2.98 15.21 -16.66
N ILE A 59 4.11 15.22 -15.95
CA ILE A 59 5.08 14.12 -15.97
C ILE A 59 4.83 13.17 -14.80
N SER A 60 4.50 11.91 -15.08
CA SER A 60 4.36 10.87 -14.06
C SER A 60 5.69 10.16 -13.78
N ILE A 61 6.09 10.08 -12.51
CA ILE A 61 7.25 9.31 -12.04
C ILE A 61 6.71 8.23 -11.11
N TYR A 62 6.60 6.99 -11.59
CA TYR A 62 6.09 5.86 -10.78
C TYR A 62 7.24 5.02 -10.21
N VAL A 63 7.17 4.77 -8.91
CA VAL A 63 8.06 3.84 -8.20
C VAL A 63 7.24 2.93 -7.30
N ASP A 64 7.57 1.65 -7.29
CA ASP A 64 7.02 0.65 -6.36
C ASP A 64 8.14 0.24 -5.40
N LEU A 65 8.02 0.64 -4.13
CA LEU A 65 9.04 0.36 -3.11
C LEU A 65 9.05 -1.11 -2.68
N TRP A 66 8.04 -1.89 -3.05
CA TRP A 66 7.97 -3.33 -2.76
C TRP A 66 8.46 -4.20 -3.90
N ALA A 67 8.66 -3.64 -5.10
CA ALA A 67 9.05 -4.40 -6.29
C ALA A 67 10.38 -5.17 -6.13
N ASN A 68 11.30 -4.65 -5.32
CA ASN A 68 12.55 -5.34 -4.99
C ASN A 68 12.86 -5.20 -3.50
N LYS A 69 12.49 -6.21 -2.71
CA LYS A 69 12.70 -6.23 -1.24
C LYS A 69 14.15 -6.18 -0.80
N ASN A 70 15.09 -6.55 -1.68
CA ASN A 70 16.51 -6.56 -1.37
C ASN A 70 17.19 -5.22 -1.70
N ALA A 71 16.52 -4.35 -2.45
CA ALA A 71 17.02 -3.01 -2.74
C ALA A 71 16.58 -2.03 -1.65
N ASP A 72 17.43 -1.06 -1.34
CA ASP A 72 17.02 0.04 -0.49
C ASP A 72 15.91 0.86 -1.18
N PRO A 73 14.82 1.22 -0.46
CA PRO A 73 13.73 2.03 -1.01
C PRO A 73 14.19 3.37 -1.59
N GLY A 74 15.20 4.00 -1.01
CA GLY A 74 15.77 5.25 -1.49
C GLY A 74 16.40 5.11 -2.88
N HIS A 75 17.13 4.02 -3.11
CA HIS A 75 17.67 3.71 -4.44
C HIS A 75 16.56 3.52 -5.50
N LEU A 76 15.45 2.86 -5.15
CA LEU A 76 14.33 2.67 -6.09
C LEU A 76 13.73 4.00 -6.55
N VAL A 77 13.57 4.97 -5.63
CA VAL A 77 13.09 6.32 -5.94
C VAL A 77 14.08 7.03 -6.87
N ILE A 78 15.36 7.03 -6.52
CA ILE A 78 16.41 7.68 -7.32
C ILE A 78 16.44 7.11 -8.75
N GLU A 79 16.39 5.79 -8.90
CA GLU A 79 16.40 5.14 -10.21
C GLU A 79 15.13 5.43 -11.02
N ALA A 80 13.98 5.64 -10.38
CA ALA A 80 12.77 6.09 -11.07
C ALA A 80 12.92 7.52 -11.61
N ILE A 81 13.50 8.43 -10.81
CA ILE A 81 13.77 9.81 -11.23
C ILE A 81 14.80 9.85 -12.37
N LYS A 82 15.90 9.11 -12.26
CA LYS A 82 16.91 8.99 -13.32
C LYS A 82 16.29 8.51 -14.63
N ARG A 83 15.44 7.47 -14.59
CA ARG A 83 14.72 6.98 -15.76
C ARG A 83 13.78 8.04 -16.36
N ALA A 84 13.07 8.80 -15.54
CA ALA A 84 12.23 9.90 -16.01
C ALA A 84 13.06 10.98 -16.71
N ILE A 85 14.20 11.39 -16.13
CA ILE A 85 15.14 12.33 -16.75
C ILE A 85 15.63 11.79 -18.09
N ALA A 86 16.10 10.54 -18.16
CA ALA A 86 16.57 9.93 -19.39
C ALA A 86 15.49 9.90 -20.49
N THR A 87 14.25 9.60 -20.12
CA THR A 87 13.11 9.52 -21.05
C THR A 87 12.77 10.88 -21.67
N HIS A 88 12.92 11.96 -20.92
CA HIS A 88 12.59 13.31 -21.35
C HIS A 88 13.79 14.12 -21.85
N THR A 89 15.00 13.60 -21.74
CA THR A 89 16.20 14.28 -22.26
C THR A 89 16.21 14.17 -23.80
N PRO A 90 16.36 15.30 -24.53
CA PRO A 90 16.38 15.28 -25.99
C PRO A 90 17.48 14.38 -26.58
N LEU A 91 17.19 13.68 -27.68
CA LEU A 91 18.12 12.76 -28.37
C LEU A 91 19.45 13.41 -28.80
N THR A 92 19.55 14.74 -28.82
CA THR A 92 20.78 15.49 -29.12
C THR A 92 21.80 15.48 -27.98
N THR A 93 21.43 15.06 -26.77
CA THR A 93 22.43 14.83 -25.70
C THR A 93 23.28 13.61 -26.04
N LYS A 94 24.61 13.80 -26.09
CA LYS A 94 25.56 12.73 -26.39
C LYS A 94 25.48 11.64 -25.32
N LEU A 95 24.82 10.53 -25.65
CA LEU A 95 24.91 9.28 -24.90
C LEU A 95 26.25 8.62 -25.24
N THR A 96 27.20 8.61 -24.31
CA THR A 96 28.42 7.81 -24.47
C THR A 96 28.09 6.35 -24.16
N GLN A 97 27.90 5.54 -25.22
CA GLN A 97 27.60 4.11 -25.11
C GLN A 97 28.64 3.34 -24.27
N ALA A 98 29.89 3.82 -24.22
CA ALA A 98 30.97 3.21 -23.43
C ALA A 98 30.78 3.37 -21.90
N THR A 99 30.09 4.42 -21.42
CA THR A 99 29.99 4.72 -19.97
C THR A 99 28.55 4.71 -19.44
N LYS A 100 27.52 4.54 -20.29
CA LYS A 100 26.10 4.68 -19.90
C LYS A 100 25.82 5.99 -19.16
N GLN A 101 26.52 7.07 -19.53
CA GLN A 101 26.33 8.40 -18.94
C GLN A 101 25.58 9.31 -19.90
N ILE A 102 24.69 10.14 -19.35
CA ILE A 102 23.98 11.19 -20.09
C ILE A 102 24.50 12.55 -19.62
N LYS A 103 25.01 13.35 -20.56
CA LYS A 103 25.33 14.77 -20.32
C LYS A 103 24.13 15.64 -20.60
N ILE A 104 23.62 16.29 -19.57
CA ILE A 104 22.46 17.17 -19.62
C ILE A 104 22.94 18.60 -19.45
N MET A 105 22.47 19.50 -20.34
CA MET A 105 22.76 20.94 -20.30
C MET A 105 24.27 21.27 -20.20
N GLY A 106 25.12 20.44 -20.80
CA GLY A 106 26.56 20.69 -20.95
C GLY A 106 27.44 20.43 -19.73
N SER A 107 26.88 20.35 -18.52
CA SER A 107 27.65 20.23 -17.26
C SER A 107 27.23 19.08 -16.35
N ILE A 108 25.97 18.64 -16.40
CA ILE A 108 25.46 17.60 -15.50
C ILE A 108 25.66 16.24 -16.14
N VAL A 109 26.36 15.34 -15.44
CA VAL A 109 26.56 13.95 -15.87
C VAL A 109 25.71 13.04 -14.98
N LEU A 110 24.70 12.41 -15.55
CA LEU A 110 23.97 11.34 -14.87
C LEU A 110 24.54 9.99 -15.29
N ASP A 111 24.99 9.23 -14.30
CA ASP A 111 25.53 7.88 -14.47
C ASP A 111 24.41 6.85 -14.23
N PHE A 112 24.16 5.99 -15.22
CA PHE A 112 23.17 4.91 -15.14
C PHE A 112 23.80 3.53 -14.87
N ALA A 113 25.12 3.43 -14.79
CA ALA A 113 25.85 2.23 -14.40
C ALA A 113 25.95 2.09 -12.88
N ASN A 114 26.07 3.21 -12.16
CA ASN A 114 26.17 3.23 -10.70
C ASN A 114 24.82 3.57 -10.04
N PRO A 115 24.46 2.89 -8.93
CA PRO A 115 23.26 3.22 -8.16
C PRO A 115 23.43 4.58 -7.47
N GLY A 116 22.35 5.36 -7.40
CA GLY A 116 22.36 6.66 -6.72
C GLY A 116 22.53 7.87 -7.64
N LEU A 117 22.58 9.05 -7.03
CA LEU A 117 22.84 10.34 -7.68
C LEU A 117 24.33 10.70 -7.53
N PRO A 118 24.87 11.55 -8.42
CA PRO A 118 26.21 12.13 -8.23
C PRO A 118 26.34 12.83 -6.87
N ASP A 119 27.52 12.78 -6.24
CA ASP A 119 27.77 13.32 -4.88
C ASP A 119 27.39 14.80 -4.71
N ASN A 120 27.42 15.57 -5.80
CA ASN A 120 27.08 16.99 -5.83
C ASN A 120 25.61 17.27 -6.22
N MET A 121 24.76 16.26 -6.32
CA MET A 121 23.38 16.38 -6.76
C MET A 121 22.43 15.80 -5.72
N SER A 122 21.57 16.66 -5.17
CA SER A 122 20.48 16.20 -4.30
C SER A 122 19.29 15.66 -5.10
N LEU A 123 18.38 14.95 -4.42
CA LEU A 123 17.11 14.52 -5.02
C LEU A 123 16.27 15.71 -5.50
N ALA A 124 16.32 16.84 -4.77
CA ALA A 124 15.64 18.07 -5.17
C ALA A 124 16.23 18.64 -6.47
N ASP A 125 17.56 18.58 -6.65
CA ASP A 125 18.22 19.03 -7.87
C ASP A 125 17.87 18.13 -9.06
N ALA A 126 17.78 16.82 -8.86
CA ALA A 126 17.36 15.88 -9.90
C ALA A 126 15.92 16.13 -10.37
N LEU A 127 14.99 16.37 -9.44
CA LEU A 127 13.60 16.72 -9.78
C LEU A 127 13.50 18.10 -10.42
N ARG A 128 14.28 19.09 -9.95
CA ARG A 128 14.35 20.42 -10.57
C ARG A 128 14.85 20.31 -12.01
N LEU A 129 15.90 19.52 -12.25
CA LEU A 129 16.42 19.26 -13.58
C LEU A 129 15.34 18.66 -14.50
N LEU A 130 14.58 17.68 -14.04
CA LEU A 130 13.47 17.11 -14.81
C LEU A 130 12.39 18.16 -15.14
N ASN A 131 12.04 19.01 -14.17
CA ASN A 131 11.10 20.10 -14.38
C ASN A 131 11.63 21.15 -15.37
N GLU A 132 12.93 21.49 -15.32
CA GLU A 132 13.58 22.40 -16.26
C GLU A 132 13.66 21.83 -17.69
N ILE A 133 13.88 20.52 -17.85
CA ILE A 133 13.88 19.86 -19.16
C ILE A 133 12.49 19.87 -19.79
N THR A 134 11.46 19.65 -18.98
CA THR A 134 10.09 19.39 -19.48
C THR A 134 9.20 20.63 -19.47
N HIS A 135 9.50 21.61 -18.61
CA HIS A 135 8.65 22.75 -18.26
C HIS A 135 7.22 22.35 -17.85
N LYS A 136 7.06 21.14 -17.29
CA LYS A 136 5.77 20.55 -16.93
C LYS A 136 5.69 20.22 -15.43
N PRO A 137 4.49 20.27 -14.84
CA PRO A 137 4.29 19.78 -13.47
C PRO A 137 4.69 18.31 -13.35
N LEU A 138 5.36 17.97 -12.26
CA LEU A 138 5.81 16.62 -11.96
C LEU A 138 4.87 15.98 -10.94
N VAL A 139 4.54 14.71 -11.14
CA VAL A 139 3.82 13.88 -10.16
C VAL A 139 4.69 12.69 -9.78
N LEU A 140 5.16 12.64 -8.55
CA LEU A 140 5.89 11.50 -8.00
C LEU A 140 4.89 10.55 -7.31
N LEU A 141 4.70 9.37 -7.90
CA LEU A 141 3.84 8.31 -7.40
C LEU A 141 4.70 7.24 -6.70
N VAL A 142 4.65 7.20 -5.38
CA VAL A 142 5.35 6.24 -4.54
C VAL A 142 4.38 5.17 -4.06
N ASP A 143 4.44 4.00 -4.68
CA ASP A 143 3.63 2.84 -4.33
C ASP A 143 4.26 2.04 -3.18
N GLU A 144 3.40 1.58 -2.28
CA GLU A 144 3.76 0.95 -1.01
C GLU A 144 4.78 1.77 -0.20
N ALA A 145 4.54 3.08 -0.12
CA ALA A 145 5.41 4.10 0.49
C ALA A 145 5.83 3.80 1.93
N GLN A 146 5.02 3.03 2.67
CA GLN A 146 5.38 2.63 4.03
C GLN A 146 6.66 1.79 4.10
N HIS A 147 7.08 1.15 3.01
CA HIS A 147 8.36 0.43 2.98
C HIS A 147 9.56 1.36 3.10
N ALA A 148 9.42 2.66 2.81
CA ALA A 148 10.49 3.62 3.09
C ALA A 148 10.88 3.67 4.58
N LEU A 149 9.98 3.26 5.48
CA LEU A 149 10.24 3.24 6.92
C LEU A 149 11.12 2.07 7.38
N THR A 150 11.41 1.09 6.51
CA THR A 150 12.17 -0.12 6.89
C THR A 150 13.67 0.12 6.97
N THR A 151 14.20 1.18 6.34
CA THR A 151 15.63 1.52 6.34
C THR A 151 15.85 3.01 6.66
N PRO A 152 17.00 3.39 7.26
CA PRO A 152 17.35 4.80 7.45
C PRO A 152 17.39 5.59 6.14
N ASP A 153 17.91 5.00 5.06
CA ASP A 153 18.04 5.66 3.76
C ASP A 153 16.68 5.87 3.08
N GLY A 154 15.75 4.92 3.24
CA GLY A 154 14.36 5.09 2.83
C GLY A 154 13.67 6.24 3.57
N GLN A 155 13.87 6.35 4.89
CA GLN A 155 13.33 7.47 5.68
C GLN A 155 13.94 8.81 5.24
N ASN A 156 15.26 8.87 5.09
CA ASN A 156 15.97 10.05 4.59
C ASN A 156 15.46 10.47 3.19
N THR A 157 15.15 9.51 2.34
CA THR A 157 14.57 9.76 1.01
C THR A 157 13.20 10.43 1.10
N MET A 158 12.34 10.03 2.06
CA MET A 158 11.05 10.69 2.26
C MET A 158 11.21 12.16 2.71
N PHE A 159 12.19 12.47 3.56
CA PHE A 159 12.54 13.85 3.89
C PHE A 159 13.07 14.62 2.68
N ALA A 160 13.90 13.99 1.85
CA ALA A 160 14.43 14.59 0.63
C ALA A 160 13.30 14.91 -0.37
N ILE A 161 12.32 14.01 -0.54
CA ILE A 161 11.13 14.23 -1.38
C ILE A 161 10.29 15.40 -0.86
N LYS A 162 10.06 15.45 0.47
CA LYS A 162 9.35 16.59 1.08
C LYS A 162 10.09 17.89 0.82
N SER A 163 11.40 17.92 1.09
CA SER A 163 12.23 19.11 0.87
C SER A 163 12.22 19.54 -0.60
N ALA A 164 12.30 18.58 -1.54
CA ALA A 164 12.18 18.86 -2.97
C ALA A 164 10.84 19.51 -3.29
N ARG A 165 9.73 18.98 -2.76
CA ARG A 165 8.40 19.57 -2.98
C ARG A 165 8.33 21.00 -2.44
N ASP A 166 8.76 21.21 -1.21
CA ASP A 166 8.75 22.52 -0.57
C ASP A 166 9.61 23.52 -1.36
N GLN A 167 10.74 23.09 -1.94
CA GLN A 167 11.62 23.91 -2.76
C GLN A 167 11.06 24.24 -4.15
N LEU A 168 10.45 23.26 -4.82
CA LEU A 168 9.91 23.43 -6.18
C LEU A 168 8.59 24.22 -6.17
N ASN A 169 7.87 24.23 -5.05
CA ASN A 169 6.57 24.91 -4.92
C ASN A 169 6.65 26.27 -4.19
N ARG A 170 7.83 26.90 -4.08
CA ARG A 170 8.02 28.17 -3.33
C ARG A 170 7.39 29.41 -4.00
N SER A 171 7.01 29.33 -5.27
CA SER A 171 6.34 30.42 -5.99
C SER A 171 4.82 30.26 -5.98
N ASP A 172 4.06 31.36 -5.87
CA ASP A 172 2.59 31.40 -5.96
C ASP A 172 1.99 30.93 -7.30
N GLN A 173 2.81 30.38 -8.20
CA GLN A 173 2.39 29.77 -9.45
C GLN A 173 2.37 28.25 -9.31
N THR A 174 1.32 27.63 -9.86
CA THR A 174 1.08 26.19 -10.11
C THR A 174 2.11 25.21 -9.51
N SER A 175 1.65 24.32 -8.62
CA SER A 175 2.44 23.25 -8.02
C SER A 175 3.33 22.53 -9.04
N SER A 176 4.64 22.72 -8.93
CA SER A 176 5.64 22.15 -9.86
C SER A 176 5.97 20.70 -9.50
N LEU A 177 5.83 20.32 -8.23
CA LEU A 177 5.92 18.94 -7.77
C LEU A 177 4.71 18.55 -6.92
N MET A 178 4.02 17.49 -7.34
CA MET A 178 2.89 16.86 -6.67
C MET A 178 3.29 15.45 -6.24
N LEU A 179 2.74 14.99 -5.11
CA LEU A 179 3.09 13.69 -4.52
C LEU A 179 1.83 12.83 -4.38
N VAL A 180 1.96 11.56 -4.76
CA VAL A 180 0.95 10.51 -4.49
C VAL A 180 1.66 9.37 -3.79
N LEU A 181 1.24 9.04 -2.58
CA LEU A 181 1.81 7.95 -1.79
C LEU A 181 0.71 6.94 -1.48
N THR A 182 0.86 5.70 -1.91
CA THR A 182 -0.06 4.61 -1.56
C THR A 182 0.56 3.69 -0.53
N GLY A 183 -0.28 3.04 0.28
CA GLY A 183 0.19 2.00 1.19
C GLY A 183 -0.86 0.96 1.52
N SER A 184 -0.43 -0.29 1.66
CA SER A 184 -1.32 -1.39 2.04
C SER A 184 -1.69 -1.41 3.52
N ASN A 185 -0.87 -0.80 4.36
CA ASN A 185 -1.06 -0.74 5.80
C ASN A 185 -1.24 0.73 6.21
N ARG A 186 -2.47 1.07 6.63
CA ARG A 186 -2.84 2.44 6.99
C ARG A 186 -2.00 2.96 8.15
N ASP A 187 -1.81 2.17 9.21
CA ASP A 187 -1.07 2.59 10.40
C ASP A 187 0.42 2.82 10.11
N LYS A 188 1.02 2.01 9.21
CA LYS A 188 2.39 2.25 8.74
C LYS A 188 2.51 3.53 7.92
N LEU A 189 1.62 3.71 6.95
CA LEU A 189 1.61 4.94 6.15
C LEU A 189 1.38 6.19 7.03
N THR A 190 0.58 6.03 8.09
CA THR A 190 0.30 7.07 9.09
C THR A 190 1.55 7.56 9.82
N GLN A 191 2.59 6.74 9.97
CA GLN A 191 3.84 7.19 10.59
C GLN A 191 4.54 8.29 9.79
N LEU A 192 4.31 8.37 8.48
CA LEU A 192 4.90 9.41 7.65
C LEU A 192 4.26 10.79 7.87
N VAL A 193 3.06 10.86 8.47
CA VAL A 193 2.24 12.10 8.54
C VAL A 193 1.90 12.57 9.95
N ILE A 194 1.99 11.71 10.99
CA ILE A 194 1.49 12.06 12.33
C ILE A 194 2.48 12.84 13.19
N LYS A 195 3.77 12.49 13.19
CA LYS A 195 4.71 13.11 14.14
C LYS A 195 5.38 14.33 13.54
N LYS A 196 5.71 15.31 14.37
CA LYS A 196 6.31 16.60 13.95
C LYS A 196 7.67 16.43 13.27
N ASP A 197 8.39 15.38 13.63
CA ASP A 197 9.69 15.03 13.08
C ASP A 197 9.58 14.23 11.79
N GLN A 198 8.38 13.95 11.26
CA GLN A 198 8.16 13.11 10.07
C GLN A 198 7.98 13.97 8.81
N PRO A 199 8.34 13.43 7.63
CA PRO A 199 8.45 14.22 6.41
C PRO A 199 7.12 14.87 6.01
N PHE A 200 5.99 14.21 6.22
CA PHE A 200 4.70 14.71 5.74
C PHE A 200 3.76 15.13 6.87
N PHE A 201 4.34 15.62 7.98
CA PHE A 201 3.59 16.08 9.16
C PHE A 201 2.39 16.97 8.78
N GLY A 202 1.21 16.63 9.30
CA GLY A 202 -0.04 17.37 9.08
C GLY A 202 -0.79 17.01 7.79
N SER A 203 -0.30 16.05 7.00
CA SER A 203 -1.03 15.54 5.84
C SER A 203 -2.12 14.55 6.26
N GLU A 204 -3.22 14.52 5.53
CA GLU A 204 -4.30 13.57 5.78
C GLU A 204 -4.11 12.28 4.99
N ILE A 205 -4.52 11.16 5.58
CA ILE A 205 -4.59 9.87 4.88
C ILE A 205 -6.03 9.62 4.45
N THR A 206 -6.22 9.56 3.15
CA THR A 206 -7.49 9.25 2.51
C THR A 206 -7.61 7.73 2.36
N PRO A 207 -8.72 7.11 2.82
CA PRO A 207 -9.02 5.73 2.51
C PRO A 207 -9.15 5.54 0.99
N PHE A 208 -8.45 4.56 0.42
CA PHE A 208 -8.58 4.22 -0.99
C PHE A 208 -9.97 3.65 -1.26
N PRO A 209 -10.78 4.26 -2.14
CA PRO A 209 -12.13 3.79 -2.42
C PRO A 209 -12.10 2.39 -3.04
N LEU A 210 -12.74 1.42 -2.37
CA LEU A 210 -12.85 0.05 -2.88
C LEU A 210 -13.62 0.01 -4.21
N LEU A 211 -13.44 -1.08 -4.96
CA LEU A 211 -14.25 -1.35 -6.13
C LEU A 211 -15.68 -1.71 -5.68
N GLY A 212 -16.67 -1.14 -6.38
CA GLY A 212 -18.07 -1.27 -6.03
C GLY A 212 -18.81 -2.26 -6.93
N LYS A 213 -20.15 -2.14 -6.90
CA LYS A 213 -21.05 -2.95 -7.71
C LYS A 213 -20.89 -2.68 -9.21
N ASP A 214 -20.48 -1.47 -9.58
CA ASP A 214 -20.12 -1.08 -10.96
C ASP A 214 -19.03 -1.98 -11.56
N TYR A 215 -18.00 -2.30 -10.77
CA TYR A 215 -16.95 -3.24 -11.17
C TYR A 215 -17.51 -4.65 -11.37
N THR A 216 -18.30 -5.16 -10.41
CA THR A 216 -18.85 -6.52 -10.51
C THR A 216 -19.86 -6.66 -11.63
N ASP A 217 -20.64 -5.62 -11.92
CA ASP A 217 -21.62 -5.61 -13.00
C ASP A 217 -20.90 -5.68 -14.36
N ALA A 218 -19.87 -4.83 -14.56
CA ALA A 218 -19.05 -4.84 -15.78
C ALA A 218 -18.27 -6.16 -15.94
N PHE A 219 -17.75 -6.71 -14.83
CA PHE A 219 -17.06 -7.99 -14.85
C PHE A 219 -18.00 -9.14 -15.20
N THR A 220 -19.21 -9.17 -14.62
CA THR A 220 -20.26 -10.15 -14.93
C THR A 220 -20.60 -10.13 -16.41
N GLU A 221 -20.82 -8.95 -16.98
CA GLU A 221 -21.10 -8.79 -18.41
C GLU A 221 -19.95 -9.32 -19.27
N TRP A 222 -18.71 -9.02 -18.90
CA TRP A 222 -17.53 -9.52 -19.63
C TRP A 222 -17.40 -11.04 -19.55
N VAL A 223 -17.61 -11.64 -18.38
CA VAL A 223 -17.53 -13.10 -18.19
C VAL A 223 -18.65 -13.79 -18.97
N ASN A 224 -19.90 -13.32 -18.83
CA ASN A 224 -21.07 -13.96 -19.43
C ASN A 224 -21.06 -13.97 -20.96
N ARG A 225 -20.35 -13.04 -21.62
CA ARG A 225 -20.12 -13.09 -23.08
C ARG A 225 -19.37 -14.34 -23.53
N ASN A 226 -18.63 -14.97 -22.63
CA ASN A 226 -17.83 -16.16 -22.90
C ASN A 226 -18.47 -17.44 -22.35
N LEU A 227 -19.67 -17.36 -21.78
CA LEU A 227 -20.41 -18.48 -21.20
C LEU A 227 -21.63 -18.84 -22.04
N ALA A 228 -22.13 -20.07 -21.88
CA ALA A 228 -23.37 -20.48 -22.51
C ALA A 228 -24.55 -19.65 -21.99
N THR A 229 -25.47 -19.28 -22.88
CA THR A 229 -26.63 -18.42 -22.53
C THR A 229 -27.54 -19.00 -21.45
N HIS A 230 -27.59 -20.32 -21.31
CA HIS A 230 -28.37 -21.03 -20.30
C HIS A 230 -27.64 -21.23 -18.96
N ASN A 231 -26.38 -20.80 -18.85
CA ASN A 231 -25.58 -20.93 -17.64
C ASN A 231 -24.66 -19.70 -17.48
N GLN A 232 -25.17 -18.68 -16.79
CA GLN A 232 -24.53 -17.37 -16.63
C GLN A 232 -24.50 -16.95 -15.16
N PHE A 233 -23.52 -16.12 -14.80
CA PHE A 233 -23.49 -15.48 -13.48
C PHE A 233 -24.52 -14.35 -13.42
N THR A 234 -25.15 -14.16 -12.26
CA THR A 234 -25.99 -12.99 -12.02
C THR A 234 -25.13 -11.86 -11.44
N LYS A 235 -25.52 -10.61 -11.70
CA LYS A 235 -24.83 -9.44 -11.14
C LYS A 235 -24.86 -9.44 -9.61
N ASP A 236 -25.97 -9.88 -9.02
CA ASP A 236 -26.14 -9.92 -7.57
C ASP A 236 -25.29 -11.02 -6.92
N SER A 237 -25.18 -12.21 -7.53
CA SER A 237 -24.30 -13.26 -6.99
C SER A 237 -22.83 -12.86 -7.09
N MET A 238 -22.44 -12.21 -8.19
CA MET A 238 -21.09 -11.65 -8.34
C MET A 238 -20.79 -10.59 -7.27
N TRP A 239 -21.74 -9.70 -6.98
CA TRP A 239 -21.60 -8.69 -5.94
C TRP A 239 -21.50 -9.31 -4.53
N THR A 240 -22.35 -10.29 -4.22
CA THR A 240 -22.31 -11.02 -2.94
C THR A 240 -20.98 -11.72 -2.75
N ALA A 241 -20.52 -12.49 -3.75
CA ALA A 241 -19.22 -13.15 -3.73
C ALA A 241 -18.06 -12.15 -3.58
N PHE A 242 -18.15 -11.00 -4.23
CA PHE A 242 -17.12 -9.97 -4.15
C PHE A 242 -16.98 -9.36 -2.74
N LYS A 243 -18.10 -9.16 -2.04
CA LYS A 243 -18.09 -8.74 -0.63
C LYS A 243 -17.46 -9.81 0.27
N LEU A 244 -17.80 -11.09 0.08
CA LEU A 244 -17.26 -12.20 0.87
C LEU A 244 -15.73 -12.31 0.77
N VAL A 245 -15.17 -11.99 -0.40
CA VAL A 245 -13.70 -12.00 -0.61
C VAL A 245 -13.04 -10.65 -0.29
N GLY A 246 -13.74 -9.74 0.39
CA GLY A 246 -13.20 -8.46 0.87
C GLY A 246 -12.85 -7.48 -0.25
N HIS A 247 -13.64 -7.44 -1.33
CA HIS A 247 -13.43 -6.55 -2.48
C HIS A 247 -12.07 -6.76 -3.20
N ARG A 248 -11.58 -8.00 -3.25
CA ARG A 248 -10.31 -8.38 -3.91
C ARG A 248 -10.53 -8.90 -5.34
N PRO A 249 -10.24 -8.11 -6.40
CA PRO A 249 -10.55 -8.48 -7.78
C PRO A 249 -9.89 -9.78 -8.25
N GLU A 250 -8.64 -10.01 -7.83
CA GLU A 250 -7.87 -11.21 -8.19
C GLU A 250 -8.51 -12.48 -7.63
N VAL A 251 -8.98 -12.42 -6.38
CA VAL A 251 -9.64 -13.55 -5.72
C VAL A 251 -10.97 -13.87 -6.41
N LEU A 252 -11.78 -12.84 -6.68
CA LEU A 252 -13.04 -13.01 -7.42
C LEU A 252 -12.79 -13.64 -8.80
N ARG A 253 -11.79 -13.15 -9.56
CA ARG A 253 -11.44 -13.70 -10.87
C ARG A 253 -11.01 -15.17 -10.79
N GLN A 254 -10.25 -15.55 -9.76
CA GLN A 254 -9.84 -16.93 -9.54
C GLN A 254 -11.04 -17.84 -9.25
N ILE A 255 -11.96 -17.41 -8.39
CA ILE A 255 -13.16 -18.17 -8.06
C ILE A 255 -14.04 -18.33 -9.31
N VAL A 256 -14.37 -17.22 -9.98
CA VAL A 256 -15.17 -17.23 -11.22
C VAL A 256 -14.54 -18.11 -12.29
N GLY A 257 -13.22 -18.03 -12.48
CA GLY A 257 -12.50 -18.87 -13.43
C GLY A 257 -12.62 -20.36 -13.11
N ARG A 258 -12.51 -20.75 -11.84
CA ARG A 258 -12.72 -22.15 -11.42
C ARG A 258 -14.15 -22.59 -11.66
N THR A 259 -15.14 -21.80 -11.22
CA THR A 259 -16.56 -22.11 -11.39
C THR A 259 -16.94 -22.26 -12.87
N ALA A 260 -16.41 -21.40 -13.75
CA ALA A 260 -16.63 -21.47 -15.19
C ALA A 260 -16.01 -22.72 -15.85
N ILE A 261 -14.83 -23.16 -15.39
CA ILE A 261 -14.16 -24.36 -15.90
C ILE A 261 -14.85 -25.64 -15.39
N SER A 262 -15.41 -25.62 -14.19
CA SER A 262 -16.04 -26.79 -13.58
C SER A 262 -17.30 -27.27 -14.29
N GLY A 263 -17.85 -26.52 -15.27
CA GLY A 263 -18.63 -26.95 -16.45
C GLY A 263 -19.90 -27.82 -16.29
N ALA A 264 -20.10 -28.46 -15.15
CA ALA A 264 -21.08 -29.51 -14.87
C ALA A 264 -22.08 -29.08 -13.80
N ALA A 265 -22.01 -27.83 -13.33
CA ALA A 265 -22.92 -27.32 -12.31
C ALA A 265 -24.13 -26.65 -12.93
N HIS A 266 -25.30 -27.08 -12.48
CA HIS A 266 -26.60 -26.56 -12.92
C HIS A 266 -26.87 -25.11 -12.46
N CYS A 267 -26.12 -24.60 -11.48
CA CYS A 267 -26.28 -23.24 -10.94
C CYS A 267 -24.93 -22.60 -10.61
N PHE A 268 -24.45 -21.66 -11.43
CA PHE A 268 -23.22 -20.91 -11.18
C PHE A 268 -23.30 -19.97 -9.96
N THR A 269 -24.49 -19.47 -9.62
CA THR A 269 -24.69 -18.61 -8.45
C THR A 269 -24.37 -19.33 -7.14
N GLU A 270 -24.93 -20.53 -6.93
CA GLU A 270 -24.69 -21.31 -5.71
C GLU A 270 -23.23 -21.74 -5.58
N LEU A 271 -22.61 -22.15 -6.70
CA LEU A 271 -21.18 -22.48 -6.69
C LEU A 271 -20.31 -21.26 -6.38
N LEU A 272 -20.63 -20.10 -6.93
CA LEU A 272 -19.84 -18.89 -6.72
C LEU A 272 -19.85 -18.49 -5.24
N GLU A 273 -21.04 -18.50 -4.62
CA GLU A 273 -21.17 -18.23 -3.19
C GLU A 273 -20.47 -19.29 -2.34
N LYS A 274 -20.62 -20.57 -2.68
CA LYS A 274 -19.92 -21.67 -2.00
C LYS A 274 -18.40 -21.50 -2.07
N ASP A 275 -17.85 -21.23 -3.24
CA ASP A 275 -16.40 -21.07 -3.44
C ASP A 275 -15.86 -19.81 -2.74
N ALA A 276 -16.63 -18.72 -2.72
CA ALA A 276 -16.30 -17.52 -1.96
C ALA A 276 -16.28 -17.77 -0.44
N ASN A 277 -17.26 -18.52 0.07
CA ASN A 277 -17.28 -18.94 1.46
C ASN A 277 -16.10 -19.87 1.79
N ILE A 278 -15.80 -20.87 0.95
CA ILE A 278 -14.64 -21.75 1.12
C ILE A 278 -13.34 -20.93 1.16
N TRP A 279 -13.20 -19.94 0.30
CA TRP A 279 -12.01 -19.07 0.31
C TRP A 279 -11.89 -18.29 1.62
N GLN A 280 -12.99 -17.73 2.10
CA GLN A 280 -13.02 -16.99 3.37
C GLN A 280 -12.70 -17.92 4.56
N SER A 281 -13.33 -19.10 4.61
CA SER A 281 -13.07 -20.11 5.63
C SER A 281 -11.60 -20.55 5.63
N ARG A 282 -11.00 -20.81 4.47
CA ARG A 282 -9.57 -21.17 4.40
C ARG A 282 -8.66 -20.06 4.88
N LEU A 283 -8.93 -18.81 4.52
CA LEU A 283 -8.14 -17.68 5.00
C LEU A 283 -8.23 -17.55 6.53
N TRP A 284 -9.42 -17.75 7.09
CA TRP A 284 -9.63 -17.76 8.54
C TRP A 284 -8.99 -18.96 9.23
N GLU A 285 -9.07 -20.15 8.64
CA GLU A 285 -8.38 -21.36 9.12
C GLU A 285 -6.86 -21.15 9.14
N ASP A 286 -6.29 -20.54 8.10
CA ASP A 286 -4.86 -20.22 8.05
C ASP A 286 -4.47 -19.27 9.21
N PHE A 287 -5.24 -18.19 9.43
CA PHE A 287 -5.01 -17.28 10.55
C PHE A 287 -5.19 -17.95 11.91
N GLU A 288 -6.18 -18.82 12.06
CA GLU A 288 -6.42 -19.59 13.27
C GLU A 288 -5.29 -20.58 13.55
N ASN A 289 -4.80 -21.29 12.53
CA ASN A 289 -3.66 -22.18 12.64
C ASN A 289 -2.38 -21.42 13.03
N ASP A 290 -2.12 -20.30 12.36
CA ASP A 290 -0.98 -19.43 12.64
C ASP A 290 -1.03 -18.89 14.08
N PHE A 291 -2.21 -18.48 14.56
CA PHE A 291 -2.41 -18.01 15.92
C PHE A 291 -2.29 -19.13 16.96
N ASN A 292 -2.89 -20.29 16.71
CA ASN A 292 -2.84 -21.44 17.61
C ASN A 292 -1.43 -22.05 17.71
N ALA A 293 -0.60 -21.89 16.68
CA ALA A 293 0.81 -22.27 16.71
C ALA A 293 1.69 -21.35 17.59
N LEU A 294 1.18 -20.21 18.04
CA LEU A 294 1.87 -19.31 18.96
C LEU A 294 1.81 -19.84 20.40
N SER A 295 2.85 -19.56 21.19
CA SER A 295 2.79 -19.83 22.64
C SER A 295 1.72 -18.96 23.32
N LEU A 296 1.24 -19.40 24.48
CA LEU A 296 0.21 -18.68 25.22
C LEU A 296 0.57 -17.21 25.49
N LEU A 297 1.82 -16.92 25.83
CA LEU A 297 2.29 -15.54 26.01
C LEU A 297 2.16 -14.69 24.74
N HIS A 298 2.54 -15.25 23.58
CA HIS A 298 2.40 -14.55 22.30
C HIS A 298 0.92 -14.28 21.96
N GLN A 299 0.04 -15.26 22.18
CA GLN A 299 -1.40 -15.11 21.97
C GLN A 299 -1.97 -13.99 22.83
N VAL A 300 -1.66 -13.98 24.13
CA VAL A 300 -2.13 -12.96 25.09
C VAL A 300 -1.62 -11.56 24.70
N ILE A 301 -0.36 -11.46 24.28
CA ILE A 301 0.23 -10.20 23.78
C ILE A 301 -0.52 -9.67 22.57
N LEU A 302 -0.83 -10.54 21.59
CA LEU A 302 -1.63 -10.16 20.41
C LEU A 302 -3.06 -9.75 20.79
N THR A 303 -3.70 -10.48 21.70
CA THR A 303 -5.04 -10.14 22.21
C THR A 303 -5.06 -8.75 22.83
N GLU A 304 -4.12 -8.44 23.72
CA GLU A 304 -4.02 -7.13 24.34
C GLU A 304 -3.73 -6.03 23.32
N LEU A 305 -2.85 -6.29 22.35
CA LEU A 305 -2.56 -5.34 21.27
C LEU A 305 -3.83 -5.02 20.47
N VAL A 306 -4.65 -6.02 20.12
CA VAL A 306 -5.88 -5.80 19.35
C VAL A 306 -6.94 -5.07 20.18
N ASN A 307 -7.11 -5.45 21.45
CA ASN A 307 -8.14 -4.89 22.33
C ASN A 307 -7.84 -3.45 22.75
N LYS A 308 -6.60 -3.17 23.17
CA LYS A 308 -6.18 -1.83 23.62
C LYS A 308 -5.72 -0.94 22.46
N GLY A 309 -5.31 -1.52 21.33
CA GLY A 309 -4.87 -0.77 20.16
C GLY A 309 -3.74 0.21 20.51
N ARG A 310 -3.93 1.50 20.23
CA ARG A 310 -2.91 2.54 20.43
C ARG A 310 -2.59 2.85 21.89
N THR A 311 -3.44 2.47 22.85
CA THR A 311 -3.19 2.69 24.29
C THR A 311 -2.43 1.54 24.93
N TRP A 312 -2.13 0.49 24.17
CA TRP A 312 -1.40 -0.67 24.65
C TRP A 312 0.03 -0.31 25.06
N SER A 313 0.38 -0.58 26.32
CA SER A 313 1.71 -0.38 26.88
C SER A 313 2.30 -1.73 27.32
N PRO A 314 3.06 -2.44 26.46
CA PRO A 314 3.46 -3.83 26.70
C PRO A 314 4.34 -4.06 27.93
N PHE A 315 5.01 -3.03 28.43
CA PHE A 315 6.00 -3.14 29.50
C PHE A 315 5.55 -2.48 30.81
N SER A 316 4.29 -2.04 30.92
CA SER A 316 3.76 -1.50 32.18
C SER A 316 3.57 -2.62 33.21
N ASP A 317 3.59 -2.24 34.50
CA ASP A 317 3.29 -3.18 35.58
C ASP A 317 1.92 -3.84 35.41
N GLU A 318 0.92 -3.08 34.93
CA GLU A 318 -0.42 -3.59 34.59
C GLU A 318 -0.35 -4.71 33.54
N SER A 319 0.35 -4.48 32.42
CA SER A 319 0.47 -5.48 31.35
C SER A 319 1.23 -6.72 31.84
N LEU A 320 2.32 -6.54 32.61
CA LEU A 320 3.06 -7.66 33.18
C LEU A 320 2.21 -8.50 34.14
N GLN A 321 1.45 -7.86 35.03
CA GLN A 321 0.53 -8.57 35.93
C GLN A 321 -0.56 -9.31 35.14
N TYR A 322 -1.10 -8.68 34.09
CA TYR A 322 -2.08 -9.30 33.21
C TYR A 322 -1.50 -10.54 32.51
N TYR A 323 -0.30 -10.45 31.92
CA TYR A 323 0.35 -11.59 31.28
C TYR A 323 0.58 -12.74 32.26
N LYS A 324 1.07 -12.46 33.46
CA LYS A 324 1.28 -13.48 34.51
C LYS A 324 -0.03 -14.17 34.90
N LYS A 325 -1.10 -13.39 35.06
CA LYS A 325 -2.42 -13.91 35.44
C LYS A 325 -2.99 -14.83 34.35
N VAL A 326 -2.97 -14.40 33.10
CA VAL A 326 -3.61 -15.12 31.99
C VAL A 326 -2.80 -16.34 31.55
N THR A 327 -1.48 -16.29 31.65
CA THR A 327 -0.60 -17.42 31.29
C THR A 327 -0.35 -18.38 32.46
N GLU A 328 -0.78 -18.03 33.68
CA GLU A 328 -0.45 -18.74 34.93
C GLU A 328 1.06 -18.88 35.18
N GLN A 329 1.88 -17.98 34.63
CA GLN A 329 3.34 -17.98 34.77
C GLN A 329 3.80 -16.81 35.64
N SER A 330 4.37 -17.10 36.82
CA SER A 330 4.84 -16.07 37.77
C SER A 330 6.14 -15.37 37.34
N GLU A 331 6.93 -16.01 36.48
CA GLU A 331 8.28 -15.59 36.05
C GLU A 331 8.31 -14.68 34.81
N ILE A 332 7.17 -14.18 34.33
CA ILE A 332 7.17 -13.25 33.19
C ILE A 332 7.85 -11.94 33.60
N THR A 333 8.98 -11.64 32.97
CA THR A 333 9.73 -10.40 33.15
C THR A 333 9.65 -9.52 31.92
N THR A 334 10.08 -8.26 32.04
CA THR A 334 10.16 -7.34 30.90
C THR A 334 11.03 -7.89 29.76
N SER A 335 12.13 -8.58 30.06
CA SER A 335 12.98 -9.18 29.03
C SER A 335 12.28 -10.34 28.31
N THR A 336 11.50 -11.15 29.03
CA THR A 336 10.65 -12.19 28.43
C THR A 336 9.64 -11.60 27.45
N VAL A 337 8.96 -10.51 27.83
CA VAL A 337 7.99 -9.84 26.96
C VAL A 337 8.68 -9.19 25.75
N GLN A 338 9.85 -8.57 25.93
CA GLN A 338 10.63 -8.01 24.83
C GLN A 338 11.03 -9.09 23.80
N ALA A 339 11.49 -10.25 24.26
CA ALA A 339 11.82 -11.38 23.40
C ALA A 339 10.58 -11.91 22.65
N ALA A 340 9.44 -12.03 23.33
CA ALA A 340 8.19 -12.46 22.72
C ALA A 340 7.70 -11.49 21.64
N ILE A 341 7.74 -10.19 21.92
CA ILE A 341 7.41 -9.13 20.94
C ILE A 341 8.37 -9.19 19.75
N GLN A 342 9.66 -9.40 19.98
CA GLN A 342 10.64 -9.50 18.90
C GLN A 342 10.37 -10.73 18.01
N GLN A 343 10.02 -11.88 18.58
CA GLN A 343 9.62 -13.07 17.81
C GLN A 343 8.33 -12.83 17.00
N LEU A 344 7.33 -12.16 17.58
CA LEU A 344 6.11 -11.78 16.84
C LEU A 344 6.41 -10.86 15.66
N ARG A 345 7.39 -9.97 15.79
CA ARG A 345 7.85 -9.11 14.69
C ARG A 345 8.56 -9.90 13.60
N GLU A 346 9.45 -10.80 13.98
CA GLU A 346 10.18 -11.65 13.03
C GLU A 346 9.24 -12.59 12.26
N ARG A 347 8.19 -13.08 12.92
CA ARG A 347 7.12 -13.88 12.29
C ARG A 347 6.11 -13.03 11.50
N GLY A 348 6.21 -11.70 11.54
CA GLY A 348 5.36 -10.81 10.77
C GLY A 348 3.93 -10.64 11.28
N PHE A 349 3.65 -10.90 12.56
CA PHE A 349 2.34 -10.61 13.15
C PHE A 349 2.20 -9.14 13.53
N ILE A 350 3.27 -8.54 14.05
CA ILE A 350 3.28 -7.16 14.53
C ILE A 350 4.48 -6.41 13.96
N TRP A 351 4.37 -5.09 13.96
CA TRP A 351 5.49 -4.19 13.69
C TRP A 351 5.54 -3.09 14.74
N GLN A 352 6.70 -2.44 14.83
CA GLN A 352 6.92 -1.35 15.76
C GLN A 352 6.64 -0.02 15.06
N SER A 353 5.60 0.68 15.51
CA SER A 353 5.18 1.97 14.95
C SER A 353 5.99 3.14 15.48
N SER A 354 6.41 3.05 16.74
CA SER A 354 7.37 3.95 17.36
C SER A 354 8.06 3.24 18.51
N ARG A 355 9.09 3.85 19.10
CA ARG A 355 9.74 3.29 20.28
C ARG A 355 8.69 2.98 21.36
N GLY A 356 8.49 1.69 21.65
CA GLY A 356 7.50 1.21 22.62
C GLY A 356 6.05 1.07 22.13
N SER A 357 5.75 1.40 20.87
CA SER A 357 4.41 1.27 20.29
C SER A 357 4.40 0.26 19.14
N TYR A 358 3.35 -0.55 19.06
CA TYR A 358 3.25 -1.64 18.10
C TYR A 358 1.86 -1.68 17.47
N ALA A 359 1.75 -2.32 16.31
CA ALA A 359 0.50 -2.55 15.60
C ALA A 359 0.57 -3.85 14.78
N LEU A 360 -0.57 -4.36 14.32
CA LEU A 360 -0.63 -5.54 13.47
C LEU A 360 -0.04 -5.27 12.07
N GLU A 361 0.55 -6.30 11.49
CA GLU A 361 1.12 -6.26 10.14
C GLU A 361 0.02 -6.33 9.05
N ASP A 362 -1.00 -7.17 9.27
CA ASP A 362 -2.08 -7.46 8.33
C ASP A 362 -3.46 -7.06 8.88
N ASP A 363 -4.13 -6.14 8.18
CA ASP A 363 -5.49 -5.67 8.52
C ASP A 363 -6.53 -6.81 8.46
N SER A 364 -6.34 -7.83 7.61
CA SER A 364 -7.23 -8.99 7.54
C SER A 364 -7.06 -9.93 8.73
N PHE A 365 -5.85 -10.03 9.28
CA PHE A 365 -5.64 -10.73 10.54
C PHE A 365 -6.35 -10.00 11.68
N GLN A 366 -6.33 -8.65 11.69
CA GLN A 366 -7.10 -7.86 12.66
C GLN A 366 -8.60 -8.11 12.56
N GLU A 367 -9.14 -8.19 11.35
CA GLU A 367 -10.57 -8.46 11.11
C GLU A 367 -10.95 -9.87 11.59
N TRP A 368 -10.17 -10.89 11.24
CA TRP A 368 -10.32 -12.24 11.76
C TRP A 368 -10.31 -12.24 13.29
N PHE A 369 -9.33 -11.57 13.90
CA PHE A 369 -9.18 -11.47 15.34
C PHE A 369 -10.42 -10.84 15.99
N LYS A 370 -10.94 -9.74 15.45
CA LYS A 370 -12.15 -9.07 15.99
C LYS A 370 -13.39 -9.95 15.93
N LEU A 371 -13.53 -10.76 14.88
CA LEU A 371 -14.66 -11.67 14.71
C LEU A 371 -14.54 -12.91 15.62
N HIS A 372 -13.33 -13.41 15.87
CA HIS A 372 -13.09 -14.66 16.61
C HIS A 372 -12.66 -14.44 18.08
N ALA A 373 -12.26 -13.23 18.47
CA ALA A 373 -11.93 -12.88 19.86
C ALA A 373 -13.14 -12.99 20.82
N MET A 374 -14.37 -12.97 20.30
CA MET A 374 -15.57 -13.28 21.09
C MET A 374 -15.71 -14.78 21.42
N GLN A 375 -14.90 -15.66 20.80
CA GLN A 375 -14.95 -17.12 20.98
C GLN A 375 -13.64 -17.71 21.53
N CYS A 376 -12.55 -16.93 21.60
CA CYS A 376 -11.29 -17.36 22.19
C CYS A 376 -11.46 -17.64 23.70
N PRO A 377 -10.96 -18.77 24.23
CA PRO A 377 -11.05 -19.13 25.65
C PRO A 377 -10.27 -18.17 26.58
N ILE A 378 -9.49 -17.25 26.00
CA ILE A 378 -8.76 -16.18 26.69
C ILE A 378 -9.64 -14.92 26.84
N ASN A 379 -10.96 -15.08 27.03
CA ASN A 379 -11.86 -13.97 27.27
C ASN A 379 -11.84 -13.60 28.76
N PRO A 380 -11.38 -12.40 29.17
CA PRO A 380 -11.42 -11.96 30.57
C PRO A 380 -12.79 -11.42 30.98
N LEU A 381 -13.77 -11.32 30.07
CA LEU A 381 -15.11 -10.83 30.39
C LEU A 381 -15.98 -11.96 30.96
N GLY A 382 -15.50 -12.51 32.07
CA GLY A 382 -16.30 -13.15 33.10
C GLY A 382 -16.37 -12.24 34.32
N GLN A 383 -16.86 -11.00 34.13
CA GLN A 383 -17.54 -10.19 35.14
C GLN A 383 -18.59 -9.31 34.46
#